data_AF-A0A392QMY8-F1
#
_entry.id   AF-A0A392QMY8-F1
#
_cell.length_a   1.000
_cell.length_b   1.000
_cell.length_c   1.000
_cell.angle_alpha   90.00
_cell.angle_beta   90.00
_cell.angle_gamma   90.00
#
_symmetry.space_group_name_H-M   'P 1'
#
loop_
_entity.id
_entity.type
_entity.pdbx_description
1 polymer ?
#
loop_
_entity_poly.entity_id
_entity_poly.type
_entity_poly.pdbx_seq_one_letter_code
_entity_poly.pdbx_strand_id
1 'polypeptide(L)'
;MATRCIGFATLVLTASILMLGIYAQSECGGDSNVINTQCRSFIEKDGPKIPPSEPCCEAMKGVDVSCYCKYVIPRIENMISVENA
;
A
#
# COMPACT_ATOMS: atom_id res chain seq x y z
N MET A 1 -2.52 -34.09 16.02
CA MET A 1 -3.14 -32.86 16.57
C MET A 1 -2.37 -31.60 16.15
N ALA A 2 -1.03 -31.60 16.15
CA ALA A 2 -0.21 -30.45 15.73
C ALA A 2 -0.52 -29.89 14.32
N THR A 3 -0.75 -30.75 13.33
CA THR A 3 -1.01 -30.33 11.93
C THR A 3 -2.31 -29.54 11.76
N ARG A 4 -3.33 -29.82 12.59
CA ARG A 4 -4.59 -29.06 12.58
C ARG A 4 -4.41 -27.69 13.21
N CYS A 5 -3.65 -27.59 14.31
CA CYS A 5 -3.32 -26.31 14.94
C CYS A 5 -2.47 -25.42 14.03
N ILE A 6 -1.54 -26.01 13.27
CA ILE A 6 -0.73 -25.27 12.29
C ILE A 6 -1.62 -24.70 11.18
N GLY A 7 -2.59 -25.48 10.68
CA GLY A 7 -3.53 -24.99 9.66
C GLY A 7 -4.42 -23.83 10.13
N PHE A 8 -4.87 -23.85 11.38
CA PHE A 8 -5.61 -22.72 11.95
C PHE A 8 -4.71 -21.51 12.19
N ALA A 9 -3.49 -21.72 12.69
CA ALA A 9 -2.54 -20.64 12.93
C ALA A 9 -2.15 -19.93 11.62
N THR A 10 -1.89 -20.67 10.55
CA THR A 10 -1.57 -20.08 9.24
C THR A 10 -2.75 -19.29 8.67
N LEU A 11 -3.99 -19.80 8.80
CA LEU A 11 -5.19 -19.12 8.31
C LEU A 11 -5.47 -17.81 9.06
N VAL A 12 -5.26 -17.78 10.37
CA VAL A 12 -5.40 -16.57 11.19
C VAL A 12 -4.32 -15.55 10.83
N LEU A 13 -3.07 -15.98 10.65
CA LEU A 13 -1.97 -15.09 10.28
C LEU A 13 -2.17 -14.47 8.89
N THR A 14 -2.59 -15.25 7.89
CA THR A 14 -2.85 -14.71 6.54
C THR A 14 -4.02 -13.73 6.52
N ALA A 15 -5.11 -14.03 7.23
CA ALA A 15 -6.24 -13.11 7.37
C ALA A 15 -5.81 -11.79 8.04
N SER A 16 -4.96 -11.87 9.08
CA SER A 16 -4.45 -10.69 9.79
C SER A 16 -3.61 -9.78 8.89
N ILE A 17 -2.75 -10.37 8.05
CA ILE A 17 -1.89 -9.63 7.11
C ILE A 17 -2.71 -8.97 6.00
N LEU A 18 -3.73 -9.67 5.47
CA LEU A 18 -4.60 -9.13 4.43
C LEU A 18 -5.41 -7.93 4.93
N MET A 19 -5.84 -7.96 6.19
CA MET A 19 -6.65 -6.88 6.75
C MET A 19 -5.86 -5.56 6.88
N LEU A 20 -4.55 -5.60 7.16
CA LEU A 20 -3.70 -4.39 7.27
C LEU A 20 -3.74 -3.50 6.02
N GLY A 21 -3.74 -4.08 4.82
CA GLY A 21 -3.85 -3.33 3.57
C GLY A 21 -5.24 -2.74 3.35
N ILE A 22 -6.29 -3.45 3.80
CA ILE A 22 -7.69 -3.07 3.65
C ILE A 22 -8.08 -1.93 4.59
N TYR A 23 -7.50 -1.87 5.79
CA TYR A 23 -7.80 -0.79 6.73
C TYR A 23 -7.40 0.58 6.18
N ALA A 24 -6.19 0.71 5.62
CA ALA A 24 -5.70 1.97 5.07
C ALA A 24 -6.57 2.49 3.91
N GLN A 25 -6.95 1.63 2.95
CA GLN A 25 -7.86 2.02 1.85
C GLN A 25 -9.28 2.35 2.34
N SER A 26 -9.76 1.72 3.41
CA SER A 26 -11.10 1.98 3.96
C SER A 26 -11.18 3.32 4.71
N GLU A 27 -10.10 3.74 5.37
CA GLU A 27 -10.05 5.00 6.14
C GLU A 27 -9.55 6.16 5.29
N CYS A 28 -8.48 5.95 4.52
CA CYS A 28 -7.78 6.99 3.78
C CYS A 28 -8.21 7.09 2.31
N GLY A 29 -9.06 6.18 1.83
CA GLY A 29 -9.58 6.19 0.46
C GLY A 29 -8.59 5.68 -0.59
N GLY A 30 -9.09 5.52 -1.82
CA GLY A 30 -8.32 5.00 -2.95
C GLY A 30 -8.13 3.48 -2.95
N ASP A 31 -7.57 2.99 -4.05
CA ASP A 31 -7.28 1.58 -4.26
C ASP A 31 -5.77 1.38 -4.27
N SER A 32 -5.24 0.76 -3.22
CA SER A 32 -3.80 0.51 -3.05
C SER A 32 -3.19 -0.29 -4.20
N ASN A 33 -3.97 -1.16 -4.85
CA ASN A 33 -3.53 -1.97 -5.98
C ASN A 33 -3.46 -1.12 -7.26
N VAL A 34 -4.47 -0.27 -7.50
CA VAL A 34 -4.46 0.67 -8.63
C VAL A 34 -3.33 1.69 -8.48
N ILE A 35 -3.14 2.27 -7.29
CA ILE A 35 -2.04 3.20 -7.01
C ILE A 35 -0.70 2.52 -7.23
N ASN A 36 -0.50 1.30 -6.71
CA ASN A 36 0.74 0.56 -6.94
C ASN A 36 0.95 0.25 -8.44
N THR A 37 -0.08 -0.13 -9.18
CA THR A 37 0.09 -0.47 -10.61
C THR A 37 0.32 0.75 -11.49
N GLN A 38 -0.36 1.87 -11.23
CA GLN A 38 -0.29 3.07 -12.07
C GLN A 38 0.81 4.05 -11.65
N CYS A 39 1.13 4.12 -10.36
CA CYS A 39 2.04 5.12 -9.80
C CYS A 39 3.42 4.58 -9.42
N ARG A 40 3.65 3.25 -9.40
CA ARG A 40 4.91 2.65 -8.90
C ARG A 40 6.17 3.30 -9.47
N SER A 41 6.24 3.55 -10.78
CA SER A 41 7.41 4.18 -11.40
C SER A 41 7.69 5.61 -10.94
N PHE A 42 6.66 6.32 -10.46
CA PHE A 42 6.75 7.69 -9.96
C PHE A 42 7.05 7.75 -8.46
N ILE A 43 6.45 6.85 -7.68
CA ILE A 43 6.58 6.81 -6.22
C ILE A 43 7.79 6.00 -5.75
N GLU A 44 8.37 5.13 -6.58
CA GLU A 44 9.56 4.35 -6.22
C GLU A 44 10.78 5.28 -6.06
N LYS A 45 11.47 5.18 -4.92
CA LYS A 45 12.57 6.08 -4.54
C LYS A 45 13.73 6.08 -5.54
N ASP A 46 14.10 4.89 -6.01
CA ASP A 46 15.14 4.69 -7.03
C ASP A 46 14.55 4.66 -8.45
N GLY A 47 13.28 5.04 -8.59
CA GLY A 47 12.56 5.10 -9.85
C GLY A 47 12.97 6.29 -10.72
N PRO A 48 12.58 6.28 -12.01
CA PRO A 48 12.81 7.41 -12.89
C PRO A 48 12.06 8.66 -12.39
N LYS A 49 12.73 9.82 -12.38
CA LYS A 49 12.12 11.12 -12.04
C LYS A 49 11.26 11.64 -13.20
N ILE A 50 10.20 10.92 -13.51
CA ILE A 50 9.20 11.27 -14.53
C ILE A 50 7.97 11.87 -13.87
N PRO A 51 7.19 12.73 -14.56
CA PRO A 51 5.88 13.13 -14.04
C PRO A 51 4.94 11.92 -13.94
N PRO A 52 3.94 11.96 -13.03
CA PRO A 52 2.95 10.91 -12.93
C PRO A 52 2.14 10.81 -14.23
N SER A 53 1.73 9.59 -14.56
CA SER A 53 0.81 9.35 -15.67
C SER A 53 -0.59 9.87 -15.32
N GLU A 54 -1.41 10.20 -16.32
CA GLU A 54 -2.80 10.59 -16.09
C GLU A 54 -3.59 9.53 -15.29
N PRO A 55 -3.47 8.22 -15.57
CA PRO A 55 -4.08 7.18 -14.73
C PRO A 55 -3.61 7.19 -13.27
N CYS A 56 -2.34 7.54 -13.01
CA CYS A 56 -1.85 7.68 -11.64
C CYS A 56 -2.51 8.87 -10.94
N CYS A 57 -2.62 10.02 -11.61
CA CYS A 57 -3.32 11.19 -11.07
C CYS A 57 -4.79 10.90 -10.76
N GLU A 58 -5.49 10.17 -11.64
CA GLU A 58 -6.87 9.73 -11.40
C GLU A 58 -6.96 8.78 -10.20
N ALA A 59 -6.04 7.82 -10.08
CA ALA A 59 -6.01 6.88 -8.95
C ALA A 59 -5.78 7.57 -7.60
N MET A 60 -5.07 8.69 -7.59
CA MET A 60 -4.81 9.51 -6.40
C MET A 60 -5.98 10.42 -6.01
N LYS A 61 -7.00 10.57 -6.87
CA LYS A 61 -8.17 11.40 -6.52
C LYS A 61 -8.96 10.78 -5.37
N GLY A 62 -9.10 11.56 -4.29
CA GLY A 62 -9.82 11.11 -3.09
C GLY A 62 -8.98 10.25 -2.15
N VAL A 63 -7.66 10.15 -2.39
CA VAL A 63 -6.69 9.56 -1.45
C VAL A 63 -6.25 10.63 -0.45
N ASP A 64 -6.32 10.30 0.84
CA ASP A 64 -5.68 11.06 1.91
C ASP A 64 -4.28 10.49 2.19
N VAL A 65 -3.28 11.08 1.54
CA VAL A 65 -1.87 10.68 1.67
C VAL A 65 -1.38 10.84 3.10
N SER A 66 -1.82 11.88 3.81
CA SER A 66 -1.44 12.12 5.21
C SER A 66 -2.01 11.05 6.15
N CYS A 67 -3.22 10.56 5.87
CA CYS A 67 -3.80 9.42 6.57
C CYS A 67 -2.98 8.14 6.32
N TYR A 68 -2.56 7.90 5.08
CA TYR A 68 -1.74 6.72 4.74
C TYR A 68 -0.42 6.67 5.50
N CYS A 69 0.19 7.82 5.82
CA CYS A 69 1.43 7.87 6.62
C CYS A 69 1.32 7.16 7.99
N LYS A 70 0.12 7.06 8.59
CA LYS A 70 -0.10 6.32 9.84
C LYS A 70 0.12 4.81 9.69
N TYR A 71 -0.05 4.30 8.47
CA TYR A 71 -0.01 2.88 8.13
C TYR A 71 1.29 2.47 7.41
N VAL A 72 2.10 3.46 6.98
CA VAL A 72 3.38 3.20 6.34
C VAL A 72 4.37 2.68 7.38
N ILE A 73 4.87 1.46 7.17
CA ILE A 73 5.97 0.91 7.96
C ILE A 73 7.32 1.48 7.48
N PRO A 74 8.34 1.59 8.33
CA PRO A 74 9.63 2.20 7.98
C PRO A 74 10.30 1.59 6.74
N ARG A 75 10.09 0.29 6.49
CA ARG A 75 10.60 -0.37 5.29
C ARG A 75 10.01 0.21 4.01
N ILE A 76 8.72 0.52 4.01
CA ILE A 76 8.02 1.11 2.85
C ILE A 76 8.44 2.56 2.68
N GLU A 77 8.58 3.32 3.77
CA GLU A 77 9.11 4.70 3.75
C GLU A 77 10.48 4.78 3.07
N ASN A 78 11.34 3.78 3.27
CA ASN A 78 12.65 3.72 2.61
C ASN A 78 12.59 3.34 1.12
N MET A 79 11.47 2.81 0.64
CA MET A 79 11.27 2.38 -0.74
C MET A 79 10.52 3.41 -1.59
N ILE A 80 9.83 4.35 -0.97
CA ILE A 80 9.03 5.37 -1.65
C ILE A 80 9.66 6.76 -1.57
N SER A 81 9.45 7.56 -2.60
CA SER A 81 9.79 8.98 -2.63
C SER A 81 8.64 9.79 -2.04
N VAL A 82 8.74 10.12 -0.75
CA VAL A 82 7.71 10.89 -0.03
C VAL A 82 7.54 12.30 -0.60
N GLU A 83 8.58 12.88 -1.21
CA GLU A 83 8.47 14.16 -1.93
C GLU A 83 7.57 14.10 -3.17
N ASN A 84 7.35 12.91 -3.71
CA ASN A 84 6.52 12.68 -4.89
C ASN A 84 5.15 12.09 -4.53
N ALA A 85 4.86 11.86 -3.25
CA ALA A 85 3.64 11.20 -2.78
C ALA A 85 2.55 12.20 -2.38
#